data_AF-A0AA38LH71-F1
#
_entry.id   AF-A0AA38LH71-F1
#
_cell.length_a   1.000
_cell.length_b   1.000
_cell.length_c   1.000
_cell.angle_alpha   90.00
_cell.angle_beta   90.00
_cell.angle_gamma   90.00
#
_symmetry.space_group_name_H-M   'P 1'
#
loop_
_entity.id
_entity.type
_entity.pdbx_description
1 polymer ?
#
loop_
_entity_poly.entity_id
_entity_poly.type
_entity_poly.pdbx_seq_one_letter_code
_entity_poly.pdbx_strand_id
1 'polypeptide(L)'
;MGLEVIKNNRGERINSAFVQSEEHRPNSKHYSSSNDDYEVKIPFIDLDKSSPREVEHACKNWGFFYVINHGLPNHVLRRLEFAATDFFSLPMEEKRKISSDAQTPLG
;
A
#
# COMPACT_ATOMS: atom_id res chain seq x y z
N MET A 1 9.03 -1.10 16.45
CA MET A 1 10.29 -0.63 15.81
C MET A 1 10.02 -0.62 14.31
N GLY A 2 10.02 0.55 13.65
CA GLY A 2 9.59 0.65 12.25
C GLY A 2 10.54 -0.04 11.28
N LEU A 3 10.02 -0.57 10.16
CA LEU A 3 10.82 -1.27 9.13
C LEU A 3 11.95 -0.41 8.53
N GLU A 4 11.87 0.91 8.66
CA GLU A 4 12.91 1.86 8.24
C GLU A 4 14.25 1.64 8.95
N VAL A 5 14.22 1.26 10.24
CA VAL A 5 15.44 0.92 11.00
C VAL A 5 16.13 -0.31 10.41
N ILE A 6 15.35 -1.23 9.82
CA ILE A 6 15.84 -2.50 9.24
C ILE A 6 16.41 -2.27 7.85
N LYS A 7 15.82 -1.36 7.06
CA LYS A 7 16.29 -1.02 5.70
C LYS A 7 17.68 -0.36 5.67
N ASN A 8 18.09 0.28 6.77
CA ASN A 8 19.37 0.97 6.85
C ASN A 8 20.57 0.04 7.15
N ASN A 9 20.34 -1.22 7.53
CA ASN A 9 21.39 -2.24 7.75
C ASN A 9 21.65 -3.07 6.48
N ARG A 10 22.15 -2.43 5.42
CA ARG A 10 22.49 -3.12 4.15
C ARG A 10 23.74 -3.99 4.33
N GLY A 11 23.56 -5.23 4.80
CA GLY A 11 24.65 -6.22 4.94
C GLY A 11 24.37 -7.34 5.93
N GLU A 12 23.37 -7.18 6.80
CA GLU A 12 22.98 -8.21 7.76
C GLU A 12 21.89 -9.14 7.20
N ARG A 13 21.90 -10.41 7.64
CA ARG A 13 20.82 -11.36 7.33
C ARG A 13 19.49 -10.77 7.83
N ILE A 14 18.43 -10.89 7.04
CA ILE A 14 17.09 -10.51 7.48
C ILE A 14 16.75 -11.21 8.80
N ASN A 15 16.28 -10.44 9.78
CA ASN A 15 15.88 -11.00 11.07
C ASN A 15 14.73 -12.00 10.85
N SER A 16 14.80 -13.16 11.49
CA SER A 16 13.83 -14.26 11.33
C SER A 16 12.39 -13.84 11.65
N ALA A 17 12.18 -12.82 12.49
CA ALA A 17 10.87 -12.24 12.77
C ALA A 17 10.17 -11.64 11.53
N PHE A 18 10.92 -11.33 10.46
CA PHE A 18 10.39 -10.83 9.20
C PHE A 18 10.34 -11.89 8.10
N VAL A 19 10.86 -13.10 8.37
CA VAL A 19 10.79 -14.23 7.44
C VAL A 19 9.44 -14.92 7.61
N GLN A 20 8.60 -14.83 6.58
CA GLN A 20 7.29 -15.49 6.57
C GLN A 20 7.44 -17.03 6.58
N SER A 21 6.45 -17.73 7.15
CA SER A 21 6.30 -19.19 7.01
C SER A 21 6.22 -19.60 5.54
N GLU A 22 6.64 -20.81 5.21
CA GLU A 22 6.72 -21.27 3.82
C GLU A 22 5.41 -21.13 3.05
N GLU A 23 4.28 -21.40 3.71
CA GLU A 23 2.93 -21.28 3.16
C GLU A 23 2.51 -19.85 2.74
N HIS A 24 3.15 -18.82 3.31
CA HIS A 24 2.83 -17.40 3.03
C HIS A 24 3.88 -16.72 2.15
N ARG A 25 4.96 -17.43 1.78
CA ARG A 25 5.98 -16.86 0.91
C ARG A 25 5.42 -16.76 -0.52
N PRO A 26 5.77 -15.70 -1.26
CA PRO A 26 5.36 -15.58 -2.67
C PRO A 26 5.79 -16.83 -3.45
N ASN A 27 4.83 -17.49 -4.09
CA ASN A 27 5.12 -18.63 -4.95
C ASN A 27 5.71 -18.10 -6.26
N SER A 28 7.01 -18.34 -6.48
CA SER A 28 7.78 -17.89 -7.65
C SER A 28 7.09 -18.19 -8.99
N LYS A 29 6.25 -19.23 -9.07
CA LYS A 29 5.48 -19.60 -10.27
C LYS A 29 4.46 -18.54 -10.71
N HIS A 30 4.10 -17.59 -9.86
CA HIS A 30 3.16 -16.51 -10.18
C HIS A 30 3.82 -15.17 -10.48
N TYR A 31 5.14 -15.05 -10.27
CA TYR A 31 5.83 -13.75 -10.31
C TYR A 31 6.82 -13.59 -11.48
N SER A 32 6.92 -14.58 -12.37
CA SER A 32 7.68 -14.48 -13.63
C SER A 32 7.17 -15.49 -14.65
N SER A 33 6.12 -15.11 -15.39
CA SER A 33 5.91 -15.54 -16.77
C SER A 33 5.02 -14.53 -17.43
N SER A 34 5.65 -13.61 -18.16
CA SER A 34 5.11 -13.03 -19.38
C SER A 34 4.85 -14.16 -20.39
N ASN A 35 3.89 -15.03 -20.07
CA ASN A 35 3.17 -15.82 -21.05
C ASN A 35 1.84 -15.07 -21.20
N ASP A 36 1.68 -14.43 -22.35
CA ASP A 36 0.67 -13.42 -22.69
C ASP A 36 -0.81 -13.90 -22.69
N ASP A 37 -1.24 -14.75 -21.74
CA ASP A 37 -2.61 -15.30 -21.74
C ASP A 37 -3.42 -15.03 -20.47
N TYR A 38 -2.82 -14.58 -19.35
CA TYR A 38 -3.56 -14.28 -18.11
C TYR A 38 -3.02 -13.04 -17.39
N GLU A 39 -2.98 -11.90 -18.06
CA GLU A 39 -2.81 -10.62 -17.38
C GLU A 39 -4.08 -10.33 -16.56
N VAL A 40 -4.02 -10.54 -15.24
CA VAL A 40 -5.08 -10.12 -14.32
C VAL A 40 -5.03 -8.59 -14.24
N LYS A 41 -5.73 -7.93 -15.16
CA LYS A 41 -5.85 -6.47 -15.19
C LYS A 41 -6.89 -6.02 -14.17
N ILE A 42 -6.41 -5.47 -13.06
CA ILE A 42 -7.26 -4.83 -12.04
C ILE A 42 -8.15 -3.78 -12.72
N PRO A 43 -9.47 -3.75 -12.43
CA PRO A 43 -10.38 -2.80 -13.08
C PRO A 43 -10.00 -1.35 -12.81
N PHE A 44 -10.19 -0.50 -13.82
CA PHE A 44 -10.08 0.95 -13.71
C PHE A 44 -11.47 1.56 -13.96
N ILE A 45 -11.96 2.36 -13.00
CA ILE A 45 -13.27 3.01 -13.06
C ILE A 45 -13.09 4.51 -13.23
N ASP A 46 -13.61 5.05 -14.33
CA ASP A 46 -13.73 6.49 -14.56
C ASP A 46 -15.00 7.02 -13.88
N LEU A 47 -14.87 7.66 -12.70
CA LEU A 47 -16.02 8.06 -11.89
C LEU A 47 -16.88 9.16 -12.52
N ASP A 48 -16.34 9.92 -13.48
CA ASP A 48 -17.12 10.93 -14.23
C ASP A 48 -18.07 10.29 -15.26
N LYS A 49 -17.81 9.03 -15.65
CA LYS A 49 -18.55 8.35 -16.73
C LYS A 49 -19.22 7.05 -16.29
N SER A 50 -18.72 6.43 -15.22
CA SER A 50 -19.20 5.14 -14.76
C SER A 50 -20.61 5.24 -14.19
N SER A 51 -21.42 4.22 -14.48
CA SER A 51 -22.70 4.02 -13.83
C SER A 51 -22.52 3.37 -12.45
N PRO A 52 -23.47 3.56 -11.51
CA PRO A 52 -23.46 2.85 -10.23
C PRO A 52 -23.38 1.32 -10.36
N ARG A 53 -23.89 0.75 -11.48
CA ARG A 53 -23.85 -0.70 -11.75
C ARG A 53 -22.44 -1.21 -12.05
N GLU A 54 -21.59 -0.40 -12.69
CA GLU A 54 -20.20 -0.77 -12.96
C GLU A 54 -19.38 -0.79 -11.67
N VAL A 55 -19.60 0.18 -10.79
CA VAL A 55 -19.00 0.19 -9.45
C VAL A 55 -19.49 -1.00 -8.63
N GLU A 56 -20.80 -1.29 -8.64
CA GLU A 56 -21.36 -2.46 -7.97
C GLU A 56 -20.74 -3.77 -8.48
N HIS A 57 -20.59 -3.89 -9.80
CA HIS A 57 -19.96 -5.06 -10.43
C HIS A 57 -18.51 -5.23 -9.99
N ALA A 58 -17.72 -4.15 -9.97
CA ALA A 58 -16.34 -4.19 -9.50
C ALA A 58 -16.26 -4.57 -8.00
N CYS A 59 -17.13 -4.00 -7.16
CA CYS A 59 -17.22 -4.37 -5.74
C CYS A 59 -17.53 -5.85 -5.55
N LYS A 60 -18.51 -6.41 -6.29
CA LYS A 60 -18.96 -7.79 -6.13
C LYS A 60 -17.98 -8.83 -6.67
N ASN A 61 -17.37 -8.55 -7.82
CA ASN A 61 -16.58 -9.56 -8.54
C ASN A 61 -15.08 -9.42 -8.31
N TRP A 62 -14.60 -8.23 -7.97
CA TRP A 62 -13.17 -7.98 -7.73
C TRP A 62 -12.86 -7.65 -6.28
N GLY A 63 -13.71 -6.85 -5.62
CA GLY A 63 -13.44 -6.33 -4.27
C GLY A 63 -12.29 -5.30 -4.21
N PHE A 64 -11.63 -5.03 -5.33
CA PHE A 64 -10.56 -4.04 -5.48
C PHE A 64 -10.51 -3.51 -6.91
N PHE A 65 -10.33 -2.20 -7.08
CA PHE A 65 -10.24 -1.51 -8.37
C PHE A 65 -9.55 -0.15 -8.22
N TYR A 66 -9.00 0.36 -9.32
CA TYR A 66 -8.51 1.73 -9.41
C TYR A 66 -9.63 2.69 -9.82
N VAL A 67 -9.57 3.93 -9.35
CA VAL A 67 -10.47 5.01 -9.77
C VAL A 67 -9.70 6.15 -10.40
N ILE A 68 -10.27 6.75 -11.44
CA ILE A 68 -9.80 7.99 -12.06
C ILE A 68 -10.95 8.99 -12.13
N ASN A 69 -10.60 10.27 -12.33
CA ASN A 69 -11.58 11.37 -12.37
C ASN A 69 -12.49 11.39 -11.13
N HIS A 70 -11.92 11.09 -9.96
CA HIS A 70 -12.64 11.05 -8.67
C HIS A 70 -12.93 12.44 -8.07
N GLY A 71 -12.71 13.52 -8.83
CA GLY A 71 -12.97 14.90 -8.40
C GLY A 71 -12.02 15.49 -7.37
N LEU A 72 -11.01 14.75 -6.88
CA LEU A 72 -10.01 15.31 -5.95
C LEU A 72 -8.94 16.07 -6.74
N PRO A 73 -8.68 17.35 -6.41
CA PRO A 73 -7.62 18.11 -7.08
C PRO A 73 -6.24 17.49 -6.86
N ASN A 74 -5.41 17.45 -7.92
CA ASN A 74 -4.05 16.90 -7.86
C ASN A 74 -3.16 17.51 -6.77
N HIS A 75 -3.38 18.76 -6.38
CA HIS A 75 -2.60 19.41 -5.33
C HIS A 75 -2.87 18.80 -3.93
N VAL A 76 -4.05 18.19 -3.71
CA VAL A 76 -4.37 17.50 -2.46
C VAL A 76 -3.54 16.23 -2.33
N LEU A 77 -3.48 15.42 -3.39
CA LEU A 77 -2.66 14.21 -3.44
C LEU A 77 -1.17 14.53 -3.24
N ARG A 78 -0.65 15.54 -3.95
CA ARG A 78 0.75 15.98 -3.75
C ARG A 78 1.04 16.43 -2.32
N ARG A 79 0.12 17.16 -1.69
CA ARG A 79 0.28 17.58 -0.29
C ARG A 79 0.26 16.40 0.67
N LEU A 80 -0.58 15.40 0.42
CA LEU A 80 -0.64 14.17 1.20
C LEU A 80 0.68 13.39 1.10
N GLU A 81 1.17 13.18 -0.13
CA GLU A 81 2.45 12.52 -0.39
C GLU A 81 3.60 13.26 0.29
N PHE A 82 3.67 14.58 0.13
CA PHE A 82 4.68 15.42 0.75
C PHE A 82 4.64 15.33 2.28
N ALA A 83 3.46 15.48 2.89
CA ALA A 83 3.30 15.38 4.34
C ALA A 83 3.71 14.00 4.88
N ALA A 84 3.37 12.92 4.17
CA ALA A 84 3.79 11.57 4.54
C ALA A 84 5.31 11.42 4.45
N THR A 85 5.92 11.86 3.34
CA THR A 85 7.39 11.81 3.18
C THR A 85 8.10 12.63 4.25
N ASP A 86 7.65 13.86 4.52
CA ASP A 86 8.24 14.72 5.54
C ASP A 86 8.15 14.09 6.93
N PHE A 87 6.97 13.59 7.31
CA PHE A 87 6.78 12.94 8.61
C PHE A 87 7.68 11.72 8.78
N PHE A 88 7.73 10.82 7.79
CA PHE A 88 8.55 9.62 7.89
C PHE A 88 10.06 9.92 7.79
N SER A 89 10.46 11.08 7.26
CA SER A 89 11.85 11.54 7.25
C SER A 89 12.31 12.09 8.62
N LEU A 90 11.40 12.34 9.56
CA LEU A 90 11.76 12.79 10.91
C LEU A 90 12.54 11.72 11.69
N PRO A 91 13.39 12.11 12.66
CA PRO A 91 14.02 11.18 13.58
C PRO A 91 13.01 10.28 14.30
N MET A 92 13.44 9.06 14.66
CA MET A 92 12.59 8.11 15.38
C MET A 92 12.05 8.67 16.70
N GLU A 93 12.83 9.49 17.41
CA GLU A 93 12.42 10.18 18.64
C GLU A 93 11.13 11.00 18.41
N GLU A 94 11.10 11.79 17.33
CA GLU A 94 9.97 12.64 16.97
C GLU A 94 8.76 11.81 16.55
N LYS A 95 8.96 10.78 15.73
CA LYS A 95 7.89 9.88 15.30
C LYS A 95 7.24 9.12 16.47
N ARG A 96 8.00 8.85 17.54
CA ARG A 96 7.49 8.14 18.73
C ARG A 96 6.60 8.98 19.63
N LYS A 97 6.60 10.31 19.50
CA LYS A 97 5.75 11.20 20.32
C LYS A 97 4.27 10.99 20.05
N ILE A 98 3.91 10.48 18.88
CA ILE A 98 2.54 10.15 18.47
C ILE A 98 2.31 8.63 18.37
N SER A 99 3.11 7.85 19.09
CA SER A 99 2.95 6.39 19.10
C SER A 99 1.64 6.05 19.79
N SER A 100 0.83 5.23 19.13
CA SER A 100 -0.38 4.71 19.77
C SER A 100 -0.03 3.87 21.00
N ASP A 101 -0.68 4.15 22.13
CA ASP A 101 -0.63 3.35 23.35
C ASP A 101 -2.06 3.10 23.89
N ALA A 102 -2.17 2.41 25.03
CA ALA A 102 -3.47 2.11 25.63
C ALA A 102 -4.26 3.37 26.03
N GLN A 103 -3.58 4.49 26.28
CA GLN A 103 -4.17 5.77 26.67
C GLN A 103 -4.54 6.63 25.45
N THR A 104 -3.81 6.45 24.35
CA THR A 104 -3.89 7.20 23.10
C THR A 104 -3.87 6.21 21.92
N PRO A 105 -4.99 5.51 21.66
CA PRO A 105 -5.03 4.42 20.68
C PRO A 105 -4.88 4.89 19.22
N LEU A 106 -5.04 6.20 18.97
CA LEU A 106 -4.92 6.81 17.65
C LEU A 106 -3.58 7.54 17.44
N GLY A 107 -2.73 7.58 18.47
CA GLY A 107 -1.51 8.40 18.50
C GLY A 107 -1.77 9.86 18.88
#